data_AF-A0A7W1Z5K6-F1
#
_entry.id   AF-A0A7W1Z5K6-F1
#
_cell.length_a   1.000
_cell.length_b   1.000
_cell.length_c   1.000
_cell.angle_alpha   90.00
_cell.angle_beta   90.00
_cell.angle_gamma   90.00
#
_symmetry.space_group_name_H-M   'P 1'
#
loop_
_entity.id
_entity.type
_entity.pdbx_description
1 polymer ?
#
loop_
_entity_poly.entity_id
_entity_poly.type
_entity_poly.pdbx_seq_one_letter_code
_entity_poly.pdbx_strand_id
1 'polypeptide(L)'
;MKRWSLAVALLTGCAHVEAPPGGPEDRTAPTLVSTQPDTLAVVPPFAGPVILAFDERLSERGLEESVLVSPLTSPPVVDHRGNQIR
;
A
#
# COMPACT_ATOMS: atom_id res chain seq x y z
N MET A 1 17.76 52.43 35.19
CA MET A 1 18.10 52.02 33.80
C MET A 1 18.76 50.63 33.79
N LYS A 2 18.08 49.57 34.26
CA LYS A 2 18.65 48.19 34.29
C LYS A 2 17.57 47.10 34.16
N ARG A 3 16.31 47.49 33.93
CA ARG A 3 15.16 46.57 33.85
C ARG A 3 14.78 46.21 32.41
N TRP A 4 15.27 46.96 31.42
CA TRP A 4 14.99 46.68 30.00
C TRP A 4 15.90 45.61 29.40
N SER A 5 17.09 45.38 29.94
CA SER A 5 18.04 44.39 29.41
C SER A 5 17.52 42.94 29.52
N LEU A 6 16.64 42.64 30.48
CA LEU A 6 16.07 41.30 30.64
C LEU A 6 14.94 41.02 29.65
N ALA A 7 14.23 42.06 29.20
CA ALA A 7 13.10 41.92 28.28
C ALA A 7 13.54 41.60 26.85
N VAL A 8 14.72 42.07 26.43
CA VAL A 8 15.25 41.84 25.08
C VAL A 8 15.76 40.40 24.89
N ALA A 9 16.26 39.75 25.95
CA ALA A 9 16.80 38.39 25.87
C ALA A 9 15.71 37.30 25.65
N LEU A 10 14.44 37.59 25.94
CA LEU A 10 13.33 36.65 25.75
C LEU A 10 12.82 36.57 24.31
N LEU A 11 13.25 37.50 23.44
CA LEU A 11 12.80 37.57 22.04
C LEU A 11 13.78 36.92 21.04
N THR A 12 14.90 36.36 21.52
CA THR A 12 15.94 35.76 20.67
C THR A 12 15.83 34.24 20.52
N GLY A 13 14.65 33.66 20.75
CA GLY A 13 14.40 32.23 20.48
C GLY A 13 14.29 31.98 18.98
N CYS A 14 15.38 31.51 18.36
CA CYS A 14 15.40 31.12 16.95
C CYS A 14 14.40 29.99 16.67
N ALA A 15 13.61 30.12 15.59
CA ALA A 15 12.77 29.04 15.09
C ALA A 15 13.65 27.81 14.79
N HIS A 16 13.33 26.66 15.39
CA HIS A 16 14.06 25.42 15.19
C HIS A 16 13.51 24.68 13.97
N VAL A 17 14.36 24.25 13.05
CA VAL A 17 13.95 23.37 11.96
C VAL A 17 13.70 21.99 12.54
N GLU A 18 12.45 21.55 12.52
CA GLU A 18 12.06 20.18 12.87
C GLU A 18 11.76 19.41 11.57
N ALA A 19 11.90 18.08 11.61
CA ALA A 19 11.40 17.26 10.52
C ALA A 19 9.89 17.48 10.36
N PRO A 20 9.33 17.43 9.14
CA PRO A 20 7.89 17.47 8.99
C PRO A 20 7.29 16.33 9.83
N PRO A 21 6.22 16.58 10.60
CA PRO A 21 5.51 15.51 11.25
C PRO A 21 5.07 14.50 10.19
N GLY A 22 5.25 13.21 10.47
CA GLY A 22 4.79 12.15 9.58
C GLY A 22 3.27 12.22 9.38
N GLY A 23 2.80 11.65 8.27
CA GLY A 23 1.37 11.42 8.07
C GLY A 23 0.81 10.40 9.06
N PRO A 24 -0.53 10.29 9.16
CA PRO A 24 -1.15 9.21 9.91
C PRO A 24 -0.72 7.85 9.35
N GLU A 25 -0.70 6.85 10.22
CA GLU A 25 -0.51 5.46 9.82
C GLU A 25 -1.63 5.03 8.86
N ASP A 26 -1.27 4.36 7.77
CA ASP A 26 -2.26 3.75 6.89
C ASP A 26 -2.78 2.45 7.51
N ARG A 27 -4.11 2.35 7.58
CA ARG A 27 -4.84 1.22 8.15
C ARG A 27 -5.88 0.66 7.19
N THR A 28 -5.96 1.23 6.00
CA THR A 28 -6.87 0.80 4.97
C THR A 28 -6.25 -0.42 4.29
N ALA A 29 -7.07 -1.42 4.00
CA ALA A 29 -6.60 -2.58 3.26
C ALA A 29 -6.69 -2.29 1.75
N PRO A 30 -5.80 -2.90 0.94
CA PRO A 30 -5.88 -2.80 -0.52
C PRO A 30 -7.22 -3.29 -1.04
N THR A 31 -7.76 -2.62 -2.06
CA THR A 31 -9.02 -3.00 -2.69
C THR A 31 -8.79 -3.51 -4.11
N LEU A 32 -9.54 -4.56 -4.49
CA LEU A 32 -9.47 -5.14 -5.83
C LEU A 32 -10.13 -4.18 -6.83
N VAL A 33 -9.38 -3.74 -7.85
CA VAL A 33 -9.85 -2.81 -8.88
C VAL A 33 -10.21 -3.47 -10.20
N SER A 34 -9.57 -4.60 -10.55
CA SER A 34 -9.86 -5.33 -11.79
C SER A 34 -9.33 -6.76 -11.78
N THR A 35 -9.94 -7.62 -12.59
CA THR A 35 -9.46 -8.99 -12.85
C THR A 35 -9.20 -9.20 -14.34
N GLN A 36 -8.23 -10.07 -14.66
CA GLN A 36 -8.04 -10.61 -16.00
C GLN A 36 -7.92 -12.14 -15.92
N PRO A 37 -8.79 -12.91 -16.57
CA PRO A 37 -9.99 -12.49 -17.30
C PRO A 37 -10.96 -11.67 -16.45
N ASP A 38 -11.80 -10.88 -17.12
CA ASP A 38 -12.79 -10.05 -16.44
C ASP A 38 -13.78 -10.92 -15.65
N THR A 39 -14.43 -10.32 -14.65
CA THR A 39 -15.41 -10.99 -13.81
C THR A 39 -16.52 -11.56 -14.67
N LEU A 40 -16.79 -12.86 -14.51
CA LEU A 40 -17.78 -13.63 -15.29
C LEU A 40 -17.49 -13.76 -16.79
N ALA A 41 -16.26 -13.47 -17.24
CA ALA A 41 -15.89 -13.64 -18.63
C ALA A 41 -15.93 -15.13 -19.03
N VAL A 42 -16.55 -15.42 -20.19
CA VAL A 42 -16.45 -16.72 -20.84
C VAL A 42 -15.37 -16.61 -21.91
N VAL A 43 -14.21 -17.19 -21.63
CA VAL A 43 -13.07 -17.18 -22.54
C VAL A 43 -12.89 -18.57 -23.18
N PRO A 44 -12.30 -18.65 -24.40
CA PRO A 44 -11.79 -19.91 -24.94
C PRO A 44 -10.79 -20.56 -23.97
N PRO A 45 -10.28 -21.78 -24.25
CA PRO A 45 -9.29 -22.43 -23.39
C PRO A 45 -8.19 -21.46 -22.95
N PHE A 46 -8.15 -21.16 -21.65
CA PHE A 46 -7.30 -20.14 -21.07
C PHE A 46 -6.06 -20.80 -20.49
N ALA A 47 -4.89 -20.36 -20.95
CA ALA A 47 -3.58 -20.86 -20.49
C ALA A 47 -2.69 -19.74 -19.93
N GLY A 48 -3.22 -18.52 -19.81
CA GLY A 48 -2.52 -17.38 -19.22
C GLY A 48 -2.65 -17.33 -17.70
N PRO A 49 -1.94 -16.40 -17.03
CA PRO A 49 -2.11 -16.13 -15.61
C PRO A 49 -3.43 -15.40 -15.34
N VAL A 50 -4.06 -15.70 -14.20
CA VAL A 50 -5.19 -14.91 -13.70
C VAL A 50 -4.61 -13.71 -12.97
N ILE A 51 -4.90 -12.50 -13.44
CA ILE A 51 -4.38 -11.27 -12.85
C ILE A 51 -5.43 -10.64 -11.94
N LEU A 52 -5.07 -10.38 -10.69
CA LEU A 52 -5.86 -9.59 -9.74
C LEU A 52 -5.11 -8.28 -9.47
N ALA A 53 -5.70 -7.15 -9.86
CA ALA A 53 -5.08 -5.83 -9.66
C ALA A 53 -5.75 -5.08 -8.51
N PHE A 54 -4.93 -4.44 -7.68
CA PHE A 54 -5.33 -3.67 -6.51
C PHE A 54 -5.03 -2.18 -6.70
N ASP A 55 -5.71 -1.33 -5.93
CA ASP A 55 -5.50 0.13 -5.92
C ASP A 55 -4.14 0.56 -5.35
N GLU A 56 -3.51 -0.30 -4.55
CA GLU A 56 -2.21 -0.04 -3.94
C GLU A 56 -1.26 -1.24 -3.99
N ARG A 57 0.01 -1.02 -3.60
CA ARG A 57 1.04 -2.06 -3.59
C ARG A 57 0.77 -3.08 -2.48
N LEU A 58 0.91 -4.36 -2.80
CA LEU A 58 0.70 -5.43 -1.83
C LEU A 58 1.95 -5.70 -0.99
N SER A 59 1.73 -6.15 0.25
CA SER A 59 2.74 -6.80 1.06
C SER A 59 3.06 -8.18 0.49
N GLU A 60 4.34 -8.53 0.42
CA GLU A 60 4.82 -9.81 -0.14
C GLU A 60 4.69 -10.98 0.85
N ARG A 61 4.36 -10.70 2.12
CA ARG A 61 4.27 -11.71 3.19
C ARG A 61 2.94 -12.47 3.11
N GLY A 62 3.02 -13.81 3.05
CA GLY A 62 1.85 -14.70 3.14
C GLY A 62 0.93 -14.65 1.93
N LEU A 63 1.45 -14.23 0.77
CA LEU A 63 0.65 -14.05 -0.43
C LEU A 63 0.24 -15.40 -1.05
N GLU A 64 1.07 -16.42 -0.92
CA GLU A 64 0.86 -17.76 -1.45
C GLU A 64 -0.39 -18.42 -0.83
N GLU A 65 -0.67 -18.16 0.45
CA GLU A 65 -1.87 -18.67 1.13
C GLU A 65 -3.11 -17.78 0.97
N SER A 66 -2.99 -16.64 0.30
CA SER A 66 -4.08 -15.65 0.16
C SER A 66 -5.02 -15.91 -1.03
N VAL A 67 -4.66 -16.84 -1.91
CA VAL A 67 -5.42 -17.14 -3.14
C VAL A 67 -6.10 -18.49 -3.03
N LEU A 68 -7.41 -18.51 -3.28
CA LEU A 68 -8.21 -19.72 -3.37
C LEU A 68 -8.74 -19.89 -4.79
N VAL A 69 -8.49 -21.07 -5.38
CA VAL A 69 -8.99 -21.44 -6.71
C VAL A 69 -9.95 -22.63 -6.59
N SER A 70 -11.10 -22.52 -7.24
CA SER A 70 -12.12 -23.58 -7.27
C SER A 70 -12.76 -23.70 -8.66
N PRO A 71 -12.95 -24.93 -9.19
CA PRO A 71 -12.47 -26.19 -8.62
C PRO A 71 -10.94 -26.29 -8.68
N LEU A 72 -10.34 -26.98 -7.72
CA LEU A 72 -8.89 -27.15 -7.69
C LEU A 72 -8.49 -28.33 -8.60
N THR A 73 -7.94 -28.04 -9.77
CA THR A 73 -7.38 -29.05 -10.68
C THR A 73 -5.90 -29.32 -10.41
N SER A 74 -5.19 -28.33 -9.87
CA SER A 74 -3.79 -28.38 -9.46
C SER A 74 -3.53 -27.24 -8.46
N PRO A 75 -2.52 -27.33 -7.57
CA PRO A 75 -2.13 -26.21 -6.71
C PRO A 75 -1.82 -24.97 -7.56
N PRO A 76 -2.34 -23.78 -7.20
CA PRO A 76 -2.00 -22.55 -7.91
C PRO A 76 -0.55 -22.18 -7.61
N VAL A 77 0.11 -21.62 -8.63
CA VAL A 77 1.37 -20.89 -8.44
C VAL A 77 0.98 -19.42 -8.36
N VAL A 78 1.40 -18.74 -7.29
CA VAL A 78 1.05 -17.35 -7.03
C VAL A 78 2.32 -16.51 -7.14
N ASP A 79 2.31 -15.52 -8.03
CA ASP A 79 3.37 -14.52 -8.17
C ASP A 79 2.80 -13.11 -7.96
N HIS A 80 3.66 -12.13 -7.67
CA HIS A 80 3.23 -10.75 -7.49
C HIS A 80 4.16 -9.75 -8.17
N ARG A 81 3.56 -8.63 -8.58
CA ARG A 81 4.29 -7.50 -9.13
C ARG A 81 3.61 -6.19 -8.76
N GLY A 82 4.16 -5.51 -7.77
CA GLY A 82 3.63 -4.23 -7.31
C GLY A 82 2.23 -4.39 -6.69
N ASN A 83 1.21 -3.95 -7.41
CA ASN A 83 -0.20 -4.01 -7.02
C ASN A 83 -0.97 -5.16 -7.70
N GLN A 84 -0.27 -6.16 -8.25
CA GLN A 84 -0.89 -7.27 -8.98
C GLN A 84 -0.47 -8.63 -8.41
N ILE A 85 -1.43 -9.53 -8.26
CA ILE A 85 -1.23 -10.98 -8.11
C ILE A 85 -1.45 -11.63 -9.49
N ARG A 86 -0.65 -12.64 -9.84
CA ARG A 86 -0.71 -13.32 -11.14
C ARG A 86 -0.39 -14.82 -11.04
#